data_AF-A0A397DPL5-F1
#
_entry.id   AF-A0A397DPL5-F1
#
_cell.length_a   1.000
_cell.length_b   1.000
_cell.length_c   1.000
_cell.angle_alpha   90.00
_cell.angle_beta   90.00
_cell.angle_gamma   90.00
#
_symmetry.space_group_name_H-M   'P 1'
#
loop_
_entity.id
_entity.type
_entity.pdbx_description
1 polymer ?
#
loop_
_entity_poly.entity_id
_entity_poly.type
_entity_poly.pdbx_seq_one_letter_code
_entity_poly.pdbx_strand_id
1 'polypeptide(L)'
;MVESLYGPISIGLTGHLGIADTKPFVDGITMGCIYMMVTTHAVGLGLGSALDTLATQAHGAGNYKKMGVYLECAILGTSLAYIPSAIANWYSKEVLVALGIQPIVADLASQFVRYTTLSMPFYFMYDLVRKMLQAHGIVAPMVPMTILSNVMHVGLGLYLTQVRKMGFDGVVLAGCLSETIYPLIQFVYLVCINPVHKQWKLQGNLRLAIAHLPEFFQFGFPGMATMLIENGAFSIMGFMAGELPHSLLLIAVNSVRCQFYHF
;
A
#
# COMPACT_ATOMS: atom_id res chain seq x y z
N MET A 1 7.47 5.39 11.62
CA MET A 1 6.87 5.20 10.28
C MET A 1 5.38 5.22 10.51
N VAL A 2 4.63 6.22 10.03
CA VAL A 2 3.17 6.23 10.19
C VAL A 2 2.65 5.20 9.20
N GLU A 3 2.53 3.95 9.65
CA GLU A 3 1.87 2.89 8.90
C GLU A 3 0.51 3.41 8.43
N SER A 4 0.17 3.12 7.17
CA SER A 4 -1.09 3.55 6.60
C SER A 4 -2.22 3.04 7.49
N LEU A 5 -2.96 3.95 8.14
CA LEU A 5 -4.14 3.62 8.95
C LEU A 5 -5.33 3.21 8.06
N TYR A 6 -5.07 2.88 6.79
CA TYR A 6 -6.07 2.51 5.81
C TYR A 6 -7.02 1.43 6.34
N GLY A 7 -6.49 0.27 6.74
CA GLY A 7 -7.29 -0.83 7.29
C GLY A 7 -8.08 -0.42 8.53
N PRO A 8 -7.44 0.11 9.59
CA PRO A 8 -8.11 0.58 10.79
C PRO A 8 -9.20 1.64 10.54
N ILE A 9 -8.96 2.62 9.66
CA ILE A 9 -9.95 3.65 9.32
C ILE A 9 -11.13 3.02 8.59
N SER A 10 -10.90 2.16 7.59
CA SER A 10 -11.98 1.49 6.85
C SER A 10 -12.81 0.57 7.78
N ILE A 11 -12.18 -0.17 8.69
CA ILE A 11 -12.86 -0.97 9.71
C ILE A 11 -13.68 -0.07 10.65
N GLY A 12 -13.09 1.03 11.13
CA GLY A 12 -13.76 2.00 12.00
C GLY A 12 -15.00 2.60 11.33
N LEU A 13 -14.88 3.06 10.08
CA LEU A 13 -16.01 3.60 9.29
C LEU A 13 -17.12 2.57 9.09
N THR A 14 -16.75 1.31 8.86
CA THR A 14 -17.70 0.20 8.71
C THR A 14 -18.51 -0.05 9.98
N GLY A 15 -17.88 0.08 11.15
CA GLY A 15 -18.58 0.00 12.43
C GLY A 15 -19.64 1.09 12.64
N HIS A 16 -19.52 2.22 11.93
CA HIS A 16 -20.45 3.35 12.03
C HIS A 16 -21.52 3.38 10.91
N LEU A 17 -21.71 2.28 10.17
CA LEU A 17 -22.74 2.20 9.12
C LEU A 17 -24.18 2.10 9.66
N GLY A 18 -24.36 1.88 10.97
CA GLY A 18 -25.69 1.74 11.58
C GLY A 18 -26.42 0.44 11.22
N ILE A 19 -25.68 -0.56 10.73
CA ILE A 19 -26.20 -1.90 10.40
C ILE A 19 -26.13 -2.79 11.65
N ALA A 20 -27.16 -3.62 11.88
CA ALA A 20 -27.24 -4.46 13.07
C ALA A 20 -26.13 -5.54 13.14
N ASP A 21 -25.71 -6.09 11.99
CA ASP A 21 -24.59 -7.02 11.89
C ASP A 21 -23.47 -6.45 11.01
N THR A 22 -22.46 -5.87 11.67
CA THR A 22 -21.27 -5.29 11.00
C THR A 22 -20.15 -6.30 10.79
N LYS A 23 -20.26 -7.50 11.40
CA LYS A 23 -19.17 -8.48 11.42
C LYS A 23 -18.73 -8.91 10.01
N PRO A 24 -19.63 -9.24 9.06
CA PRO A 24 -19.21 -9.66 7.71
C PRO A 24 -18.44 -8.57 6.96
N PHE A 25 -18.78 -7.30 7.18
CA PHE A 25 -18.14 -6.16 6.52
C PHE A 25 -16.74 -5.90 7.09
N VAL A 26 -16.59 -6.00 8.42
CA VAL A 26 -15.29 -5.91 9.07
C VAL A 26 -14.39 -7.06 8.62
N ASP A 27 -14.90 -8.30 8.66
CA ASP A 27 -14.17 -9.49 8.22
C ASP A 27 -13.79 -9.37 6.73
N GLY A 28 -14.68 -8.81 5.90
CA GLY A 28 -14.43 -8.57 4.48
C GLY A 28 -13.26 -7.59 4.25
N ILE A 29 -13.24 -6.45 4.94
CA ILE A 29 -12.12 -5.49 4.86
C ILE A 29 -10.83 -6.13 5.36
N THR A 30 -10.86 -6.78 6.51
CA THR A 30 -9.66 -7.42 7.09
C THR A 30 -9.08 -8.47 6.15
N MET A 31 -9.94 -9.34 5.59
CA MET A 31 -9.51 -10.36 4.64
C MET A 31 -8.99 -9.74 3.34
N GLY A 32 -9.64 -8.69 2.85
CA GLY A 32 -9.19 -7.93 1.69
C GLY A 32 -7.82 -7.27 1.91
N CYS A 33 -7.59 -6.68 3.10
CA CYS A 33 -6.29 -6.13 3.49
C CYS A 33 -5.20 -7.20 3.48
N ILE A 34 -5.43 -8.34 4.15
CA ILE A 34 -4.47 -9.46 4.21
C ILE A 34 -4.14 -9.95 2.79
N TYR A 35 -5.16 -10.16 1.96
CA TYR A 35 -4.99 -10.55 0.57
C TYR A 35 -4.09 -9.55 -0.18
N MET A 36 -4.38 -8.25 -0.08
CA MET A 36 -3.61 -7.19 -0.73
C MET A 36 -2.18 -7.03 -0.18
N MET A 37 -1.93 -7.34 1.10
CA MET A 37 -0.57 -7.31 1.66
C MET A 37 0.34 -8.34 0.96
N VAL A 38 -0.19 -9.52 0.67
CA VAL A 38 0.54 -10.59 -0.02
C VAL A 38 0.60 -10.35 -1.51
N THR A 39 -0.54 -10.12 -2.17
CA THR A 39 -0.59 -10.09 -3.63
C THR A 39 -0.08 -8.78 -4.22
N THR A 40 -0.18 -7.68 -3.49
CA THR A 40 0.00 -6.33 -4.06
C THR A 40 1.11 -5.54 -3.40
N HIS A 41 1.09 -5.40 -2.08
CA HIS A 41 2.09 -4.58 -1.37
C HIS A 41 3.48 -5.17 -1.54
N ALA A 42 3.63 -6.48 -1.32
CA ALA A 42 4.92 -7.15 -1.48
C ALA A 42 5.51 -6.96 -2.88
N VAL A 43 4.67 -7.03 -3.92
CA VAL A 43 5.08 -6.77 -5.30
C VAL A 43 5.50 -5.31 -5.48
N GLY A 44 4.64 -4.35 -5.13
CA GLY A 44 4.90 -2.93 -5.42
C GLY A 44 5.98 -2.31 -4.53
N LEU A 45 5.73 -2.32 -3.21
CA LEU A 45 6.61 -1.71 -2.22
C LEU A 45 7.89 -2.54 -2.03
N GLY A 46 7.79 -3.87 -2.17
CA GLY A 46 8.91 -4.77 -1.92
C GLY A 46 9.92 -4.71 -3.05
N LEU A 47 9.48 -4.76 -4.31
CA LEU A 47 10.37 -4.47 -5.43
C LEU A 47 10.88 -3.02 -5.39
N GLY A 48 10.01 -2.07 -5.01
CA GLY A 48 10.36 -0.66 -4.87
C GLY A 48 11.52 -0.39 -3.89
N SER A 49 11.72 -1.25 -2.88
CA SER A 49 12.85 -1.16 -1.94
C SER A 49 14.23 -1.24 -2.61
N ALA A 50 14.31 -1.73 -3.85
CA ALA A 50 15.54 -1.64 -4.65
C ALA A 50 16.06 -0.19 -4.74
N LEU A 51 15.18 0.81 -4.78
CA LEU A 51 15.57 2.21 -4.83
C LEU A 51 16.23 2.69 -3.53
N ASP A 52 15.95 2.09 -2.38
CA ASP A 52 16.63 2.45 -1.12
C ASP A 52 18.15 2.22 -1.25
N THR A 53 18.54 1.23 -2.04
CA THR A 53 19.95 0.95 -2.38
C THR A 53 20.39 1.73 -3.62
N LEU A 54 19.73 1.53 -4.76
CA LEU A 54 20.17 2.05 -6.06
C LEU A 54 20.17 3.58 -6.13
N ALA A 55 19.12 4.22 -5.61
CA ALA A 55 19.00 5.67 -5.62
C ALA A 55 20.01 6.31 -4.66
N THR A 56 20.21 5.73 -3.47
CA THR A 56 21.20 6.18 -2.49
C THR A 56 22.62 6.04 -3.00
N GLN A 57 22.96 4.92 -3.64
CA GLN A 57 24.28 4.71 -4.26
C GLN A 57 24.53 5.71 -5.40
N ALA A 58 23.55 5.91 -6.28
CA ALA A 58 23.66 6.87 -7.37
C ALA A 58 23.82 8.31 -6.86
N HIS A 59 23.06 8.68 -5.82
CA HIS A 59 23.18 9.98 -5.15
C HIS A 59 24.55 10.16 -4.49
N GLY A 60 25.02 9.17 -3.70
CA GLY A 60 26.32 9.20 -3.04
C GLY A 60 27.50 9.26 -4.01
N ALA A 61 27.37 8.69 -5.20
CA ALA A 61 28.35 8.79 -6.28
C ALA A 61 28.24 10.09 -7.10
N GLY A 62 27.29 10.98 -6.80
CA GLY A 62 27.00 12.18 -7.59
C GLY A 62 26.47 11.91 -9.01
N ASN A 63 26.08 10.67 -9.30
CA ASN A 63 25.62 10.25 -10.63
C ASN A 63 24.11 10.38 -10.76
N TYR A 64 23.63 11.62 -10.78
CA TYR A 64 22.20 11.90 -10.85
C TYR A 64 21.54 11.45 -12.17
N LYS A 65 22.30 11.31 -13.25
CA LYS A 65 21.79 10.71 -14.50
C LYS A 65 21.40 9.25 -14.27
N LYS A 66 22.26 8.47 -13.59
CA LYS A 66 21.94 7.08 -13.23
C LYS A 66 20.78 7.00 -12.25
N MET A 67 20.70 7.95 -11.32
CA MET A 67 19.57 8.06 -10.39
C MET A 67 18.23 8.21 -11.11
N GLY A 68 18.14 9.07 -12.13
CA GLY A 68 16.93 9.19 -12.96
C GLY A 68 16.57 7.92 -13.71
N VAL A 69 17.58 7.23 -14.28
CA VAL A 69 17.39 5.95 -14.95
C VAL A 69 16.86 4.89 -13.99
N TYR A 70 17.35 4.85 -12.75
CA TYR A 70 16.85 3.92 -11.74
C TYR A 70 15.39 4.19 -11.39
N LEU A 71 14.97 5.45 -11.29
CA LEU A 71 13.56 5.78 -11.07
C LEU A 71 12.67 5.32 -12.25
N GLU A 72 13.08 5.60 -13.49
CA GLU A 72 12.35 5.15 -14.70
C GLU A 72 12.28 3.62 -14.78
N CYS A 73 13.39 2.95 -14.46
CA CYS A 73 13.49 1.50 -14.38
C CYS A 73 12.58 0.92 -13.30
N ALA A 74 12.53 1.53 -12.11
CA ALA A 74 11.68 1.09 -11.03
C ALA A 74 10.19 1.27 -11.35
N ILE A 75 9.80 2.39 -11.96
CA ILE A 75 8.42 2.60 -12.43
C ILE A 75 8.03 1.51 -13.43
N LEU A 76 8.90 1.23 -14.41
CA LEU A 76 8.67 0.19 -15.41
C LEU A 76 8.60 -1.21 -14.77
N GLY A 77 9.60 -1.57 -13.97
CA GLY A 77 9.73 -2.89 -13.35
C GLY A 77 8.57 -3.19 -12.39
N THR A 78 8.20 -2.23 -11.54
CA THR A 78 7.04 -2.35 -10.66
C THR A 78 5.74 -2.43 -11.46
N SER A 79 5.58 -1.65 -12.54
CA SER A 79 4.39 -1.73 -13.40
C SER A 79 4.25 -3.11 -14.06
N LEU A 80 5.34 -3.67 -14.59
CA LEU A 80 5.35 -5.00 -15.20
C LEU A 80 5.01 -6.10 -14.19
N ALA A 81 5.58 -6.02 -12.98
CA ALA A 81 5.30 -6.97 -11.91
C ALA A 81 3.87 -6.81 -11.35
N TYR A 82 3.29 -5.62 -11.44
CA TYR A 82 1.93 -5.36 -10.97
C TYR A 82 0.84 -5.95 -11.88
N ILE A 83 1.09 -6.12 -13.18
CA ILE A 83 0.12 -6.70 -14.12
C ILE A 83 -0.41 -8.08 -13.66
N PRO A 84 0.44 -9.10 -13.38
CA PRO A 84 -0.04 -10.39 -12.91
C PRO A 84 -0.73 -10.29 -11.53
N SER A 85 -0.26 -9.40 -10.65
CA SER A 85 -0.90 -9.11 -9.36
C SER A 85 -2.33 -8.59 -9.54
N ALA A 86 -2.53 -7.61 -10.42
CA ALA A 86 -3.84 -7.03 -10.71
C ALA A 86 -4.80 -8.08 -11.31
N ILE A 87 -4.31 -8.96 -12.18
CA ILE A 87 -5.11 -10.07 -12.72
C ILE A 87 -5.52 -11.02 -11.60
N ALA A 88 -4.59 -11.44 -10.74
CA ALA A 88 -4.89 -12.30 -9.59
C ALA A 88 -5.89 -11.65 -8.61
N ASN A 89 -5.79 -10.34 -8.40
CA ASN A 89 -6.71 -9.59 -7.56
C ASN A 89 -8.12 -9.51 -8.15
N TRP A 90 -8.26 -9.50 -9.48
CA TRP A 90 -9.57 -9.50 -10.13
C TRP A 90 -10.36 -10.77 -9.83
N TYR A 91 -9.66 -11.92 -9.73
CA TYR A 91 -10.22 -13.22 -9.36
C TYR A 91 -10.11 -13.53 -7.86
N SER A 92 -9.98 -12.50 -7.02
CA SER A 92 -9.84 -12.67 -5.56
C SER A 92 -11.02 -13.38 -4.90
N LYS A 93 -12.25 -13.22 -5.41
CA LYS A 93 -13.43 -13.93 -4.88
C LYS A 93 -13.26 -15.44 -4.97
N GLU A 94 -12.91 -15.92 -6.16
CA GLU A 94 -12.73 -17.34 -6.46
C GLU A 94 -11.59 -17.94 -5.63
N VAL A 95 -10.49 -17.20 -5.47
CA VAL A 95 -9.36 -17.60 -4.63
C VAL A 95 -9.79 -17.70 -3.16
N LEU A 96 -10.47 -16.69 -2.63
CA LEU A 96 -10.91 -16.69 -1.22
C LEU A 96 -11.92 -17.81 -0.93
N VAL A 97 -12.88 -18.05 -1.83
CA VAL A 97 -13.83 -19.17 -1.68
C VAL A 97 -13.10 -20.52 -1.75
N ALA A 98 -12.12 -20.68 -2.65
CA ALA A 98 -11.30 -21.89 -2.73
C ALA A 98 -10.47 -22.15 -1.46
N LEU A 99 -10.08 -21.09 -0.76
CA LEU A 99 -9.41 -21.16 0.54
C LEU A 99 -10.37 -21.43 1.72
N GLY A 100 -11.67 -21.64 1.45
CA GLY A 100 -12.67 -21.96 2.47
C GLY A 100 -13.26 -20.75 3.19
N ILE A 101 -13.00 -19.52 2.72
CA ILE A 101 -13.62 -18.32 3.28
C ILE A 101 -15.12 -18.32 2.96
N GLN A 102 -15.94 -17.95 3.96
CA GLN A 102 -17.39 -17.89 3.80
C GLN A 102 -17.78 -16.98 2.61
N PRO A 103 -18.72 -17.39 1.74
CA PRO A 103 -19.04 -16.67 0.51
C PRO A 103 -19.39 -15.19 0.71
N ILE A 104 -20.11 -14.85 1.78
CA ILE A 104 -20.47 -13.46 2.08
C ILE A 104 -19.24 -12.58 2.39
N VAL A 105 -18.27 -13.13 3.13
CA VAL A 105 -17.01 -12.43 3.47
C VAL A 105 -16.12 -12.35 2.23
N ALA A 106 -16.05 -13.43 1.44
CA ALA A 106 -15.29 -13.46 0.20
C ALA A 106 -15.80 -12.42 -0.81
N ASP A 107 -17.12 -12.21 -0.89
CA ASP A 107 -17.72 -11.19 -1.76
C ASP A 107 -17.29 -9.78 -1.35
N LEU A 108 -17.44 -9.44 -0.06
CA LEU A 108 -17.06 -8.13 0.49
C LEU A 108 -15.55 -7.88 0.37
N ALA A 109 -14.73 -8.89 0.66
CA ALA A 109 -13.28 -8.83 0.50
C ALA A 109 -12.88 -8.64 -0.95
N SER A 110 -13.49 -9.39 -1.88
CA SER A 110 -13.18 -9.27 -3.31
C SER A 110 -13.57 -7.90 -3.88
N GLN A 111 -14.68 -7.32 -3.40
CA GLN A 111 -15.09 -5.97 -3.74
C GLN A 111 -14.01 -4.98 -3.29
N PHE A 112 -13.63 -5.03 -2.01
CA PHE A 112 -12.55 -4.20 -1.47
C PHE A 112 -11.26 -4.34 -2.30
N VAL A 113 -10.80 -5.57 -2.55
CA VAL A 113 -9.57 -5.89 -3.30
C VAL A 113 -9.62 -5.30 -4.71
N ARG A 114 -10.73 -5.48 -5.45
CA ARG A 114 -10.86 -4.99 -6.83
C ARG A 114 -10.79 -3.47 -6.91
N TYR A 115 -11.47 -2.76 -6.01
CA TYR A 115 -11.44 -1.30 -5.98
C TYR A 115 -10.06 -0.78 -5.58
N THR A 116 -9.46 -1.34 -4.53
CA THR A 116 -8.12 -0.93 -4.08
C THR A 116 -7.04 -1.25 -5.12
N THR A 117 -7.19 -2.32 -5.91
CA THR A 117 -6.31 -2.63 -7.05
C THR A 117 -6.26 -1.48 -8.07
N LEU A 118 -7.33 -0.71 -8.22
CA LEU A 118 -7.33 0.44 -9.14
C LEU A 118 -6.55 1.65 -8.58
N SER A 119 -6.48 1.82 -7.26
CA SER A 119 -5.76 2.93 -6.63
C SER A 119 -4.26 2.64 -6.41
N MET A 120 -3.86 1.37 -6.32
CA MET A 120 -2.48 0.97 -6.00
C MET A 120 -1.38 1.52 -6.92
N PRO A 121 -1.56 1.64 -8.26
CA PRO A 121 -0.55 2.28 -9.11
C PRO A 121 -0.16 3.69 -8.67
N PHE A 122 -1.14 4.47 -8.18
CA PHE A 122 -0.92 5.82 -7.68
C PHE A 122 -0.08 5.80 -6.40
N TYR A 123 -0.36 4.85 -5.52
CA TYR A 123 0.40 4.66 -4.28
C TYR A 123 1.84 4.21 -4.56
N PHE A 124 2.05 3.30 -5.52
CA PHE A 124 3.40 2.88 -5.92
C PHE A 124 4.21 4.04 -6.50
N MET A 125 3.59 4.89 -7.33
CA MET A 125 4.26 6.09 -7.83
C MET A 125 4.68 7.01 -6.68
N TYR A 126 3.80 7.22 -5.70
CA TYR A 126 4.15 7.95 -4.47
C TYR A 126 5.34 7.31 -3.75
N ASP A 127 5.33 5.99 -3.53
CA ASP A 127 6.39 5.28 -2.81
C ASP A 127 7.74 5.38 -3.51
N LEU A 128 7.80 5.19 -4.82
CA LEU A 128 9.05 5.30 -5.59
C LEU A 128 9.64 6.71 -5.49
N VAL A 129 8.79 7.74 -5.63
CA VAL A 129 9.22 9.14 -5.50
C VAL A 129 9.63 9.47 -4.05
N ARG A 130 8.93 8.91 -3.06
CA ARG A 130 9.30 9.02 -1.64
C ARG A 130 10.70 8.48 -1.39
N LYS A 131 11.05 7.33 -1.97
CA LYS A 131 12.40 6.75 -1.86
C LYS A 131 13.47 7.63 -2.50
N MET A 132 13.16 8.29 -3.61
CA MET A 132 14.06 9.27 -4.23
C MET A 132 14.31 10.49 -3.34
N LEU A 133 13.30 10.94 -2.59
CA LEU A 133 13.50 11.97 -1.55
C LEU A 133 14.37 11.46 -0.40
N GLN A 134 14.15 10.22 0.06
CA GLN A 134 14.95 9.59 1.12
C GLN A 134 16.43 9.50 0.74
N ALA A 135 16.72 9.16 -0.51
CA ALA A 135 18.10 9.14 -1.03
C ALA A 135 18.79 10.52 -0.95
N HIS A 136 18.03 11.62 -0.96
CA HIS A 136 18.54 12.99 -0.73
C HIS A 136 18.51 13.41 0.76
N GLY A 137 18.16 12.50 1.68
CA GLY A 137 17.99 12.80 3.10
C GLY A 137 16.70 13.58 3.43
N ILE A 138 15.75 13.69 2.49
CA ILE A 138 14.53 14.48 2.65
C ILE A 138 13.40 13.58 3.14
N VAL A 139 13.15 13.59 4.45
CA VAL A 139 12.07 12.80 5.10
C VAL A 139 10.93 13.65 5.66
N ALA A 140 11.17 14.94 5.88
CA ALA A 140 10.21 15.89 6.43
C ALA A 140 8.80 15.89 5.80
N PRO A 141 8.61 15.77 4.47
CA PRO A 141 7.26 15.80 3.89
C PRO A 141 6.40 14.56 4.18
N MET A 142 6.99 13.42 4.56
CA MET A 142 6.27 12.14 4.63
C MET A 142 5.20 12.12 5.71
N VAL A 143 5.51 12.70 6.87
CA VAL A 143 4.58 12.77 8.03
C VAL A 143 3.36 13.64 7.72
N PRO A 144 3.49 14.92 7.32
CA PRO A 144 2.32 15.76 7.04
C PRO A 144 1.48 15.23 5.87
N MET A 145 2.10 14.63 4.85
CA MET A 145 1.36 13.97 3.76
C MET A 145 0.50 12.81 4.26
N THR A 146 1.06 11.97 5.13
CA THR A 146 0.34 10.83 5.71
C THR A 146 -0.79 11.30 6.61
N ILE A 147 -0.57 12.33 7.43
CA ILE A 147 -1.64 12.93 8.24
C ILE A 147 -2.76 13.47 7.35
N LEU A 148 -2.43 14.25 6.32
CA LEU A 148 -3.40 14.83 5.40
C LEU A 148 -4.21 13.74 4.68
N SER A 149 -3.56 12.69 4.18
CA SER A 149 -4.23 11.56 3.54
C SER A 149 -5.22 10.86 4.49
N ASN A 150 -4.80 10.56 5.73
CA ASN A 150 -5.67 9.93 6.73
C ASN A 150 -6.86 10.82 7.13
N VAL A 151 -6.64 12.12 7.31
CA VAL A 151 -7.72 13.08 7.59
C VAL A 151 -8.72 13.10 6.43
N MET A 152 -8.24 13.08 5.19
CA MET A 152 -9.12 12.98 4.02
C MET A 152 -9.83 11.63 3.95
N HIS A 153 -9.19 10.52 4.32
CA HIS A 153 -9.83 9.20 4.34
C HIS A 153 -10.99 9.18 5.33
N VAL A 154 -10.78 9.67 6.56
CA VAL A 154 -11.85 9.81 7.55
C VAL A 154 -12.94 10.76 7.06
N GLY A 155 -12.57 11.94 6.56
CA GLY A 155 -13.53 12.96 6.10
C GLY A 155 -14.38 12.50 4.92
N LEU A 156 -13.75 11.94 3.88
CA LEU A 156 -14.43 11.35 2.73
C LEU A 156 -15.27 10.14 3.15
N GLY A 157 -14.74 9.30 4.04
CA GLY A 157 -15.46 8.15 4.60
C GLY A 157 -16.76 8.56 5.28
N LEU A 158 -16.70 9.51 6.20
CA LEU A 158 -17.88 10.04 6.88
C LEU A 158 -18.85 10.71 5.90
N TYR A 159 -18.36 11.48 4.93
CA TYR A 159 -19.20 12.11 3.92
C TYR A 159 -19.93 11.09 3.03
N LEU A 160 -19.20 10.11 2.48
CA LEU A 160 -19.77 9.12 1.57
C LEU A 160 -20.72 8.16 2.30
N THR A 161 -20.40 7.79 3.54
CA THR A 161 -21.22 6.86 4.33
C THR A 161 -22.42 7.55 4.99
N GLN A 162 -22.24 8.69 5.65
CA GLN A 162 -23.30 9.32 6.46
C GLN A 162 -24.15 10.31 5.67
N VAL A 163 -23.53 11.11 4.80
CA VAL A 163 -24.25 12.14 4.02
C VAL A 163 -24.80 11.55 2.73
N ARG A 164 -23.95 10.85 1.96
CA ARG A 164 -24.35 10.23 0.68
C ARG A 164 -25.00 8.86 0.83
N LYS A 165 -24.98 8.27 2.03
CA LYS A 165 -25.62 6.99 2.37
C LYS A 165 -25.19 5.83 1.45
N MET A 166 -23.92 5.82 1.05
CA MET A 166 -23.38 4.81 0.13
C MET A 166 -23.00 3.48 0.81
N GLY A 167 -23.23 3.34 2.13
CA GLY A 167 -22.95 2.09 2.84
C GLY A 167 -21.49 1.64 2.73
N PHE A 168 -21.28 0.33 2.54
CA PHE A 168 -19.95 -0.26 2.39
C PHE A 168 -19.17 0.27 1.18
N ASP A 169 -19.84 0.54 0.06
CA ASP A 169 -19.21 1.12 -1.13
C ASP A 169 -18.58 2.48 -0.80
N GLY A 170 -19.23 3.27 0.05
CA GLY A 170 -18.71 4.54 0.54
C GLY A 170 -17.41 4.38 1.32
N VAL A 171 -17.27 3.32 2.12
CA VAL A 171 -16.04 3.00 2.87
C VAL A 171 -14.91 2.65 1.89
N VAL A 172 -15.17 1.75 0.95
CA VAL A 172 -14.17 1.29 -0.03
C VAL A 172 -13.71 2.44 -0.93
N LEU A 173 -14.65 3.25 -1.43
CA LEU A 173 -14.35 4.39 -2.29
C LEU A 173 -13.55 5.47 -1.56
N ALA A 174 -13.87 5.76 -0.29
CA ALA A 174 -13.12 6.73 0.50
C ALA A 174 -11.64 6.34 0.60
N GLY A 175 -11.36 5.07 0.92
CA GLY A 175 -10.00 4.56 0.97
C GLY A 175 -9.29 4.69 -0.38
N CYS A 176 -9.93 4.26 -1.46
CA CYS A 176 -9.34 4.35 -2.80
C CYS A 176 -8.97 5.78 -3.18
N LEU A 177 -9.90 6.74 -2.99
CA LEU A 177 -9.66 8.14 -3.29
C LEU A 177 -8.52 8.72 -2.44
N SER A 178 -8.45 8.37 -1.16
CA SER A 178 -7.38 8.78 -0.27
C SER A 178 -6.02 8.21 -0.63
N GLU A 179 -5.95 7.03 -1.27
CA GLU A 179 -4.68 6.53 -1.79
C GLU A 179 -4.28 7.25 -3.08
N THR A 180 -5.24 7.55 -3.97
CA THR A 180 -4.94 8.25 -5.23
C THR A 180 -4.43 9.69 -5.06
N ILE A 181 -4.67 10.32 -3.91
CA ILE A 181 -4.24 11.69 -3.66
C ILE A 181 -2.77 11.82 -3.24
N TYR A 182 -2.15 10.74 -2.75
CA TYR A 182 -0.74 10.74 -2.35
C TYR A 182 0.19 11.29 -3.44
N PRO A 183 0.17 10.81 -4.70
CA PRO A 183 1.03 11.37 -5.75
C PRO A 183 0.69 12.83 -6.08
N LEU A 184 -0.56 13.28 -5.89
CA LEU A 184 -0.93 14.69 -6.10
C LEU A 184 -0.30 15.59 -5.04
N ILE A 185 -0.39 15.23 -3.76
CA ILE A 185 0.25 15.98 -2.66
C ILE A 185 1.77 15.98 -2.84
N GLN A 186 2.33 14.83 -3.22
CA GLN A 186 3.76 14.67 -3.51
C GLN A 186 4.21 15.57 -4.67
N PHE A 187 3.42 15.66 -5.73
CA PHE A 187 3.68 16.53 -6.86
C PHE A 187 3.67 18.01 -6.45
N VAL A 188 2.68 18.45 -5.68
CA VAL A 188 2.62 19.82 -5.14
C VAL A 188 3.86 20.13 -4.29
N TYR A 189 4.28 19.21 -3.42
CA TYR A 189 5.51 19.37 -2.64
C TYR A 189 6.74 19.55 -3.55
N LEU A 190 6.89 18.70 -4.57
CA LEU A 190 8.02 18.75 -5.49
C LEU A 190 8.05 20.03 -6.34
N VAL A 191 6.90 20.62 -6.68
CA VAL A 191 6.86 21.82 -7.54
C VAL A 191 6.93 23.11 -6.72
N CYS A 192 6.20 23.19 -5.61
CA CYS A 192 6.00 24.43 -4.87
C CYS A 192 6.94 24.61 -3.68
N ILE A 193 7.42 23.52 -3.06
CA ILE A 193 8.18 23.58 -1.81
C ILE A 193 9.64 23.18 -2.02
N ASN A 194 9.89 22.02 -2.64
CA ASN A 194 11.26 21.52 -2.84
C ASN A 194 11.44 20.87 -4.23
N PRO A 195 11.98 21.62 -5.22
CA PRO A 195 12.19 21.14 -6.58
C PRO A 195 13.43 20.25 -6.77
N VAL A 196 13.72 19.39 -5.79
CA VAL A 196 14.82 18.41 -5.85
C VAL A 196 14.69 17.46 -7.06
N HIS A 197 13.48 17.23 -7.55
CA HIS A 197 13.23 16.42 -8.76
C HIS A 197 14.01 16.91 -10.00
N LYS A 198 14.36 18.19 -10.06
CA LYS A 198 15.19 18.77 -11.14
C LYS A 198 16.60 18.19 -11.17
N GLN A 199 17.10 17.68 -10.04
CA GLN A 199 18.40 17.04 -9.96
C GLN A 199 18.40 15.63 -10.55
N TRP A 200 17.27 14.92 -10.57
CA TRP A 200 17.21 13.51 -10.95
C TRP A 200 17.51 13.23 -12.42
N LYS A 201 17.70 14.25 -13.27
CA LYS A 201 18.09 14.14 -14.69
C LYS A 201 17.40 12.97 -15.42
N LEU A 202 16.06 12.93 -15.34
CA LEU A 202 15.24 11.96 -16.07
C LEU A 202 15.62 11.95 -17.55
N GLN A 203 15.73 10.76 -18.15
CA GLN A 203 16.21 10.58 -19.51
C GLN A 203 15.06 10.37 -20.50
N GLY A 204 13.91 9.88 -20.04
CA GLY A 204 12.77 9.53 -20.89
C GLY A 204 13.09 8.41 -21.89
N ASN A 205 14.12 7.60 -21.63
CA ASN A 205 14.59 6.59 -22.58
C ASN A 205 14.22 5.18 -22.11
N LEU A 206 13.15 4.64 -22.70
CA LEU A 206 12.65 3.30 -22.38
C LEU A 206 13.70 2.20 -22.56
N ARG A 207 14.56 2.28 -23.58
CA ARG A 207 15.61 1.27 -23.80
C ARG A 207 16.64 1.27 -22.68
N LEU A 208 16.96 2.46 -22.16
CA LEU A 208 17.88 2.60 -21.04
C LEU A 208 17.26 2.07 -19.75
N ALA A 209 15.99 2.36 -19.49
CA ALA A 209 15.25 1.79 -18.36
C ALA A 209 15.20 0.26 -18.43
N ILE A 210 14.90 -0.32 -19.61
CA ILE A 210 14.87 -1.77 -19.82
C ILE A 210 16.24 -2.41 -19.54
N ALA A 211 17.33 -1.76 -19.97
CA ALA A 211 18.68 -2.27 -19.76
C ALA A 211 19.05 -2.44 -18.27
N HIS A 212 18.44 -1.65 -17.38
CA HIS A 212 18.67 -1.71 -15.93
C HIS A 212 17.66 -2.58 -15.17
N LEU A 213 16.64 -3.15 -15.83
CA LEU A 213 15.66 -4.03 -15.17
C LEU A 213 16.30 -5.23 -14.45
N PRO A 214 17.30 -5.94 -15.00
CA PRO A 214 17.93 -7.05 -14.28
C PRO A 214 18.57 -6.61 -12.95
N GLU A 215 19.22 -5.45 -12.94
CA GLU A 215 19.81 -4.86 -11.73
C GLU A 215 18.71 -4.46 -10.73
N PHE A 216 17.63 -3.82 -11.20
CA PHE A 216 16.48 -3.49 -10.36
C PHE A 216 15.87 -4.73 -9.70
N PHE A 217 15.60 -5.80 -10.46
CA PHE A 217 15.02 -7.02 -9.92
C PHE A 217 15.98 -7.78 -9.00
N GLN A 218 17.30 -7.72 -9.25
CA GLN A 218 18.30 -8.31 -8.37
C GLN A 218 18.24 -7.72 -6.96
N PHE A 219 18.05 -6.40 -6.83
CA PHE A 219 17.88 -5.75 -5.53
C PHE A 219 16.43 -5.80 -5.01
N GLY A 220 15.44 -5.82 -5.90
CA GLY A 220 14.02 -5.79 -5.55
C GLY A 220 13.48 -7.12 -5.06
N PHE A 221 13.92 -8.26 -5.62
CA PHE A 221 13.40 -9.58 -5.22
C PHE A 221 13.66 -9.91 -3.75
N PRO A 222 14.84 -9.65 -3.17
CA PRO A 222 15.05 -9.79 -1.73
C PRO A 222 14.04 -8.96 -0.92
N GLY A 223 13.81 -7.69 -1.28
CA GLY A 223 12.86 -6.83 -0.59
C GLY A 223 11.41 -7.31 -0.70
N MET A 224 11.01 -7.80 -1.88
CA MET A 224 9.72 -8.47 -2.08
C MET A 224 9.59 -9.72 -1.21
N ALA A 225 10.62 -10.58 -1.17
CA ALA A 225 10.62 -11.79 -0.37
C ALA A 225 10.53 -11.50 1.14
N THR A 226 11.30 -10.52 1.64
CA THR A 226 11.24 -10.07 3.04
C THR A 226 9.83 -9.64 3.39
N MET A 227 9.21 -8.80 2.59
CA MET A 227 7.85 -8.32 2.88
C MET A 227 6.79 -9.42 2.75
N LEU A 228 6.94 -10.37 1.82
CA LEU A 228 6.06 -11.56 1.77
C LEU A 228 6.16 -12.38 3.05
N ILE A 229 7.38 -12.61 3.54
CA ILE A 229 7.63 -13.37 4.77
C ILE A 229 7.05 -12.64 5.98
N GLU A 230 7.29 -11.33 6.09
CA GLU A 230 6.75 -10.49 7.17
C GLU A 230 5.22 -10.50 7.16
N ASN A 231 4.61 -10.18 6.02
CA ASN A 231 3.14 -10.16 5.88
C ASN A 231 2.51 -11.54 6.12
N GLY A 232 3.18 -12.61 5.65
CA GLY A 232 2.77 -13.98 5.89
C GLY A 232 2.82 -14.35 7.38
N ALA A 233 3.89 -13.97 8.07
CA ALA A 233 4.03 -14.20 9.51
C ALA A 233 2.95 -13.47 10.31
N PHE A 234 2.67 -12.20 10.00
CA PHE A 234 1.58 -11.44 10.64
C PHE A 234 0.22 -12.09 10.40
N SER A 235 -0.03 -12.60 9.20
CA SER A 235 -1.28 -13.28 8.85
C SER A 235 -1.46 -14.58 9.63
N ILE A 236 -0.40 -15.39 9.77
CA ILE A 236 -0.42 -16.63 10.56
C ILE A 236 -0.66 -16.32 12.04
N MET A 237 0.03 -15.33 12.60
CA MET A 237 -0.18 -14.91 13.99
C MET A 237 -1.61 -14.44 14.25
N GLY A 238 -2.19 -13.68 13.31
CA GLY A 238 -3.59 -13.25 13.38
C GLY A 238 -4.55 -14.42 13.38
N PHE A 239 -4.34 -15.40 12.50
CA PHE A 239 -5.12 -16.63 12.46
C PHE A 239 -5.04 -17.41 13.77
N MET A 240 -3.82 -17.65 14.28
CA MET A 240 -3.62 -18.37 15.54
C MET A 240 -4.26 -17.65 16.73
N ALA A 241 -4.24 -16.32 16.76
CA ALA A 241 -4.91 -15.53 17.79
C ALA A 241 -6.45 -15.64 17.72
N GLY A 242 -7.00 -15.85 16.52
CA GLY A 242 -8.44 -16.04 16.29
C GLY A 242 -8.99 -17.36 16.82
N GLU A 243 -8.18 -18.43 16.83
CA GLU A 243 -8.54 -19.77 17.29
C GLU A 243 -8.50 -19.93 18.83
N LEU A 244 -7.95 -18.96 19.55
CA LEU A 244 -7.83 -19.03 21.01
C LEU A 244 -9.16 -18.67 21.74
N PRO A 245 -9.45 -19.30 22.90
CA PRO A 245 -10.54 -18.87 23.75
C PRO A 245 -10.32 -17.42 24.22
N HIS A 246 -11.36 -16.59 24.19
CA HIS A 246 -11.29 -15.13 24.39
C HIS A 246 -10.49 -14.38 23.30
N SER A 247 -10.62 -14.81 22.05
CA SER A 247 -9.97 -14.22 20.87
C SER A 247 -10.03 -12.69 20.78
N LEU A 248 -11.14 -12.05 21.18
CA LEU A 248 -11.26 -10.58 21.18
C LEU A 248 -10.24 -9.89 22.10
N LEU A 249 -9.98 -10.46 23.28
CA LEU A 249 -9.01 -9.94 24.25
C LEU A 249 -7.58 -10.21 23.77
N LEU A 250 -7.32 -11.39 23.24
CA LEU A 250 -6.00 -11.79 22.76
C LEU A 250 -5.59 -11.05 21.49
N ILE A 251 -6.51 -10.81 20.56
CA ILE A 251 -6.29 -9.97 19.38
C ILE A 251 -6.00 -8.54 19.82
N ALA A 252 -6.78 -7.96 20.74
CA ALA A 252 -6.53 -6.62 21.25
C ALA A 252 -5.14 -6.51 21.94
N VAL A 253 -4.78 -7.48 22.80
CA VAL A 253 -3.48 -7.52 23.47
C VAL A 253 -2.33 -7.71 22.48
N ASN A 254 -2.49 -8.57 21.46
CA ASN A 254 -1.47 -8.81 20.45
C ASN A 254 -1.27 -7.60 19.53
N SER A 255 -2.36 -6.90 19.18
CA SER A 255 -2.33 -5.69 18.36
C SER A 255 -1.57 -4.57 19.08
N VAL A 256 -1.84 -4.40 20.38
CA VAL A 256 -1.11 -3.47 21.24
C VAL A 256 0.36 -3.90 21.39
N ARG A 257 0.64 -5.17 21.66
CA ARG A 257 2.03 -5.66 21.82
C ARG A 257 2.86 -5.53 20.55
N CYS A 258 2.33 -5.85 19.37
CA CYS A 258 3.07 -5.70 18.12
C CYS A 258 3.45 -4.23 17.84
N GLN A 259 2.62 -3.26 18.23
CA GLN A 259 2.93 -1.84 18.07
C GLN A 259 4.04 -1.34 19.02
N PHE A 260 4.22 -1.94 20.20
CA PHE A 260 5.21 -1.48 21.19
C PHE A 260 6.62 -2.08 21.00
N TYR A 261 6.79 -3.16 20.22
CA TYR A 261 8.10 -3.81 20.02
C TYR A 261 8.87 -3.32 18.78
N HIS A 262 8.37 -2.30 18.08
CA HIS A 262 9.06 -1.64 16.95
C HIS A 262 9.79 -0.33 17.34
N PHE A 263 10.20 -0.19 18.60
CA PHE A 263 11.15 0.84 19.06
C PHE A 263 12.49 0.22 19.44
#